data_AF-D1C6Q7-F1
#
_entry.id   AF-D1C6Q7-F1
#
_cell.length_a   1.000
_cell.length_b   1.000
_cell.length_c   1.000
_cell.angle_alpha   90.00
_cell.angle_beta   90.00
_cell.angle_gamma   90.00
#
_symmetry.space_group_name_H-M   'P 1'
#
loop_
_entity.id
_entity.type
_entity.pdbx_description
1 polymer ?
#
loop_
_entity_poly.entity_id
_entity_poly.type
_entity_poly.pdbx_seq_one_letter_code
_entity_poly.pdbx_strand_id
1 'polypeptide(L)'
;MVTQSPVIRKTQPDTNVPFDLHDLELRARLDALRYTRADLAEIYGPEAEYSRWMLGELEQALRYELRRRIRLHRAGADVPDPFDARHDAWLALAAEVRERADIVQVLTESGHMVYSTRGYSKRREAEEWAGPCPWCGGRDRFRVWRGRDSGYWCRQCGMAGDVIALVRNLVPGCEDFYPAVGYLARMLGLPLPTTQNAQARRSRKRRPVTRIVGGKVVAA
;
A
#
# COMPACT_ATOMS: atom_id res chain seq x y z
N MET A 1 -1.61 -52.24 1.49
CA MET A 1 -2.13 -50.89 1.20
C MET A 1 -1.19 -49.87 1.82
N VAL A 2 -0.27 -49.32 1.02
CA VAL A 2 0.74 -48.35 1.49
C VAL A 2 0.24 -46.97 1.10
N THR A 3 -0.16 -46.15 2.07
CA THR A 3 -0.57 -44.77 1.86
C THR A 3 0.67 -43.89 1.70
N GLN A 4 0.89 -43.37 0.50
CA GLN A 4 1.93 -42.36 0.25
C GLN A 4 1.49 -41.01 0.83
N SER A 5 2.28 -40.45 1.74
CA SER A 5 2.15 -39.07 2.21
C SER A 5 2.54 -38.08 1.10
N PRO A 6 1.86 -36.92 0.98
CA PRO A 6 2.17 -35.96 -0.07
C PRO A 6 3.50 -35.27 0.20
N VAL A 7 4.41 -35.35 -0.77
CA VAL A 7 5.68 -34.61 -0.78
C VAL A 7 5.37 -33.12 -0.95
N ILE A 8 5.39 -32.38 0.15
CA ILE A 8 5.36 -30.92 0.14
C ILE A 8 6.66 -30.44 -0.50
N ARG A 9 6.61 -30.00 -1.76
CA ARG A 9 7.73 -29.30 -2.40
C ARG A 9 7.95 -27.99 -1.63
N LYS A 10 9.02 -27.92 -0.85
CA LYS A 10 9.54 -26.66 -0.31
C LYS A 10 9.90 -25.78 -1.51
N THR A 11 9.09 -24.78 -1.83
CA THR A 11 9.50 -23.70 -2.72
C THR A 11 10.66 -22.98 -2.04
N GLN A 12 11.87 -23.19 -2.56
CA GLN A 12 13.02 -22.37 -2.17
C GLN A 12 12.69 -20.90 -2.51
N PRO A 13 12.87 -19.96 -1.56
CA PRO A 13 12.73 -18.56 -1.87
C PRO A 13 13.82 -18.15 -2.86
N ASP A 14 13.44 -17.43 -3.92
CA ASP A 14 14.35 -16.83 -4.90
C ASP A 14 15.51 -16.12 -4.19
N THR A 15 16.72 -16.65 -4.34
CA THR A 15 17.94 -16.20 -3.65
C THR A 15 18.59 -14.97 -4.29
N ASN A 16 17.88 -14.25 -5.17
CA ASN A 16 18.49 -13.25 -6.05
C ASN A 16 18.10 -11.79 -5.73
N VAL A 17 17.62 -11.53 -4.52
CA VAL A 17 17.54 -10.17 -3.97
C VAL A 17 18.69 -10.03 -2.97
N PRO A 18 19.61 -9.05 -3.09
CA PRO A 18 20.69 -8.88 -2.13
C PRO A 18 20.07 -8.56 -0.76
N PHE A 19 20.07 -9.53 0.15
CA PHE A 19 19.74 -9.28 1.54
C PHE A 19 20.96 -8.64 2.20
N ASP A 20 20.82 -7.41 2.69
CA ASP A 20 21.87 -6.76 3.47
C ASP A 20 22.07 -7.52 4.80
N LEU A 21 23.30 -7.55 5.34
CA LEU A 21 23.67 -8.27 6.57
C LEU A 21 22.75 -7.90 7.75
N HIS A 22 22.26 -6.67 7.76
CA HIS A 22 21.35 -6.17 8.78
C HIS A 22 19.93 -6.77 8.73
N ASP A 23 19.45 -7.24 7.56
CA ASP A 23 18.15 -7.91 7.45
C ASP A 23 18.20 -9.34 8.00
N LEU A 24 19.34 -10.01 7.88
CA LEU A 24 19.60 -11.31 8.50
C LEU A 24 19.68 -11.18 10.02
N GLU A 25 20.32 -10.12 10.53
CA GLU A 25 20.40 -9.84 11.96
C GLU A 25 19.01 -9.56 12.59
N LEU A 26 18.16 -8.80 11.89
CA LEU A 26 16.77 -8.54 12.32
C LEU A 26 15.92 -9.82 12.37
N ARG A 27 16.08 -10.71 11.39
CA ARG A 27 15.41 -12.02 11.36
C ARG A 27 15.88 -12.91 12.52
N ALA A 28 17.19 -12.98 12.76
CA ALA A 28 17.74 -13.75 13.88
C ALA A 28 17.23 -13.24 15.24
N ARG A 29 17.12 -11.92 15.41
CA ARG A 29 16.52 -11.32 16.62
C ARG A 29 15.04 -11.65 16.78
N LEU A 30 14.27 -11.64 15.68
CA LEU A 30 12.86 -12.04 15.70
C LEU A 30 12.69 -13.51 16.09
N ASP A 31 13.52 -14.40 15.56
CA ASP A 31 13.46 -15.82 15.89
C ASP A 31 13.85 -16.05 17.35
N ALA A 32 14.92 -15.40 17.85
CA ALA A 32 15.31 -15.49 19.26
C ALA A 32 14.18 -15.06 20.21
N LEU A 33 13.51 -13.93 19.92
CA LEU A 33 12.40 -13.46 20.75
C LEU A 33 11.20 -14.39 20.75
N ARG A 34 10.90 -15.03 19.60
CA ARG A 34 9.81 -16.01 19.50
C ARG A 34 10.08 -17.24 20.36
N TYR A 35 11.32 -17.74 20.37
CA TYR A 35 11.72 -18.84 21.26
C TYR A 35 11.65 -18.42 22.72
N THR A 36 12.26 -17.29 23.10
CA THR A 36 12.23 -16.80 24.49
C THR A 36 10.80 -16.59 25.01
N ARG A 37 9.89 -16.09 24.17
CA ARG A 37 8.49 -15.90 24.55
C ARG A 37 7.75 -17.23 24.75
N ALA A 38 8.08 -18.26 23.95
CA ALA A 38 7.51 -19.59 24.10
C ALA A 38 8.02 -20.27 25.39
N ASP A 39 9.33 -20.22 25.63
CA ASP A 39 9.96 -20.80 26.83
C ASP A 39 9.44 -20.15 28.12
N LEU A 40 9.26 -18.82 28.14
CA LEU A 40 8.69 -18.11 29.29
C LEU A 40 7.26 -18.55 29.59
N ALA A 41 6.47 -18.85 28.56
CA ALA A 41 5.11 -19.36 28.74
C ALA A 41 5.11 -20.79 29.30
N GLU A 42 6.09 -21.60 28.92
CA GLU A 42 6.24 -22.99 29.37
C GLU A 42 6.77 -23.09 30.80
N ILE A 43 7.77 -22.28 31.16
CA ILE A 43 8.47 -22.35 32.46
C ILE A 43 7.69 -21.65 33.57
N TYR A 44 7.12 -20.47 33.31
CA TYR A 44 6.53 -19.60 34.34
C TYR A 44 5.01 -19.44 34.22
N GLY A 45 4.39 -20.03 33.18
CA GLY A 45 2.94 -20.07 33.05
C GLY A 45 2.27 -18.69 33.10
N PRO A 46 1.21 -18.49 33.92
CA PRO A 46 0.49 -17.21 34.02
C PRO A 46 1.36 -16.05 34.52
N GLU A 47 2.34 -16.31 35.39
CA GLU A 47 3.14 -15.28 36.05
C GLU A 47 4.06 -14.51 35.09
N ALA A 48 4.36 -15.08 33.92
CA ALA A 48 5.10 -14.42 32.86
C ALA A 48 4.24 -13.53 31.94
N GLU A 49 2.98 -13.26 32.25
CA GLU A 49 2.08 -12.44 31.42
C GLU A 49 2.69 -11.09 31.02
N TYR A 50 3.25 -10.34 31.98
CA TYR A 50 3.86 -9.03 31.71
C TYR A 50 5.10 -9.15 30.80
N SER A 51 5.99 -10.11 31.08
CA SER A 51 7.17 -10.37 30.27
C SER A 51 6.81 -10.82 28.85
N ARG A 52 5.77 -11.64 28.70
CA ARG A 52 5.24 -12.07 27.38
C ARG A 52 4.65 -10.91 26.61
N TRP A 53 3.95 -10.00 27.28
CA TRP A 53 3.43 -8.78 26.67
C TRP A 53 4.58 -7.87 26.17
N MET A 54 5.58 -7.57 27.01
CA MET A 54 6.73 -6.75 26.59
C MET A 54 7.51 -7.36 25.42
N LEU A 55 7.77 -8.67 25.44
CA LEU A 55 8.44 -9.36 24.33
C LEU A 55 7.58 -9.36 23.06
N GLY A 56 6.25 -9.42 23.20
CA GLY A 56 5.30 -9.27 22.09
C GLY A 56 5.33 -7.88 21.46
N GLU A 57 5.47 -6.82 22.25
CA GLU A 57 5.63 -5.45 21.75
C GLU A 57 6.97 -5.27 21.01
N LEU A 58 8.06 -5.82 21.56
CA LEU A 58 9.38 -5.79 20.91
C LEU A 58 9.38 -6.58 19.60
N GLU A 59 8.73 -7.75 19.57
CA GLU A 59 8.55 -8.55 18.36
C GLU A 59 7.79 -7.77 17.28
N GLN A 60 6.71 -7.07 17.65
CA GLN A 60 5.95 -6.23 16.73
C GLN A 60 6.80 -5.08 16.17
N ALA A 61 7.59 -4.41 17.01
CA ALA A 61 8.48 -3.34 16.59
C ALA A 61 9.56 -3.82 15.61
N LEU A 62 10.16 -4.98 15.84
CA LEU A 62 11.16 -5.55 14.94
C LEU A 62 10.54 -6.06 13.63
N ARG A 63 9.32 -6.63 13.68
CA ARG A 63 8.55 -6.97 12.47
C ARG A 63 8.22 -5.73 11.66
N TYR A 64 7.94 -4.60 12.31
CA TYR A 64 7.73 -3.33 11.64
C TYR A 64 9.02 -2.85 10.96
N GLU A 65 10.16 -2.86 11.64
CA GLU A 65 11.44 -2.41 11.09
C GLU A 65 11.92 -3.31 9.94
N LEU A 66 11.80 -4.63 10.05
CA LEU A 66 12.12 -5.55 8.97
C LEU A 66 11.22 -5.33 7.74
N ARG A 67 9.91 -5.14 7.95
CA ARG A 67 8.98 -4.79 6.85
C ARG A 67 9.35 -3.44 6.23
N ARG A 68 9.75 -2.46 7.03
CA ARG A 68 10.22 -1.15 6.56
C ARG A 68 11.52 -1.27 5.75
N ARG A 69 12.48 -2.11 6.14
CA ARG A 69 13.73 -2.31 5.41
C ARG A 69 13.54 -3.09 4.12
N ILE A 70 12.79 -4.18 4.15
CA ILE A 70 12.40 -4.91 2.93
C ILE A 70 11.68 -3.97 1.96
N ARG A 71 10.83 -3.07 2.47
CA ARG A 71 10.20 -2.01 1.67
C ARG A 71 11.23 -1.07 1.04
N LEU A 72 12.22 -0.58 1.80
CA LEU A 72 13.27 0.30 1.28
C LEU A 72 14.19 -0.42 0.27
N HIS A 73 14.54 -1.68 0.49
CA HIS A 73 15.36 -2.47 -0.45
C HIS A 73 14.60 -2.80 -1.74
N ARG A 74 13.32 -3.18 -1.65
CA ARG A 74 12.45 -3.38 -2.83
C ARG A 74 12.19 -2.07 -3.57
N ALA A 75 12.08 -0.96 -2.84
CA ALA A 75 11.98 0.35 -3.44
C ALA A 75 13.24 0.74 -4.24
N GLY A 76 14.42 0.16 -3.97
CA GLY A 76 15.63 0.43 -4.75
C GLY A 76 15.69 -0.25 -6.13
N ALA A 77 14.93 -1.33 -6.35
CA ALA A 77 15.13 -2.18 -7.52
C ALA A 77 14.23 -1.87 -8.73
N ASP A 78 13.05 -1.26 -8.53
CA ASP A 78 12.07 -1.04 -9.62
C ASP A 78 11.19 0.22 -9.45
N VAL A 79 11.52 1.09 -8.48
CA VAL A 79 10.83 2.37 -8.31
C VAL A 79 11.41 3.39 -9.29
N PRO A 80 10.58 4.03 -10.12
CA PRO A 80 11.00 5.19 -10.89
C PRO A 80 11.70 6.22 -10.00
N ASP A 81 12.88 6.68 -10.41
CA ASP A 81 13.54 7.83 -9.81
C ASP A 81 12.52 8.99 -9.74
N PRO A 82 12.35 9.68 -8.59
CA PRO A 82 11.41 10.79 -8.44
C PRO A 82 11.56 11.91 -9.49
N PHE A 83 12.72 12.01 -10.14
CA PHE A 83 13.03 12.97 -11.20
C PHE A 83 12.90 12.38 -12.62
N ASP A 84 12.51 11.11 -12.76
CA ASP A 84 12.27 10.45 -14.04
C ASP A 84 10.88 10.79 -14.62
N ALA A 85 10.82 10.92 -15.94
CA ALA A 85 9.57 11.02 -16.70
C ALA A 85 8.59 9.88 -16.39
N ARG A 86 9.11 8.70 -16.02
CA ARG A 86 8.30 7.56 -15.59
C ARG A 86 7.56 7.87 -14.27
N HIS A 87 8.18 8.59 -13.33
CA HIS A 87 7.53 9.04 -12.09
C HIS A 87 6.37 10.00 -12.38
N ASP A 88 6.58 11.00 -13.25
CA ASP A 88 5.52 11.92 -13.69
C ASP A 88 4.32 11.20 -14.30
N ALA A 89 4.58 10.16 -15.09
CA ALA A 89 3.52 9.35 -15.70
C ALA A 89 2.71 8.58 -14.65
N TRP A 90 3.36 8.07 -13.60
CA TRP A 90 2.70 7.43 -12.46
C TRP A 90 1.91 8.42 -11.60
N LEU A 91 2.40 9.64 -11.37
CA LEU A 91 1.64 10.67 -10.67
C LEU A 91 0.37 11.06 -11.44
N ALA A 92 0.48 11.17 -12.76
CA ALA A 92 -0.68 11.45 -13.60
C ALA A 92 -1.70 10.29 -13.59
N LEU A 93 -1.23 9.03 -13.63
CA LEU A 93 -2.13 7.88 -13.46
C LEU A 93 -2.78 7.88 -12.08
N ALA A 94 -2.04 8.21 -11.02
CA ALA A 94 -2.60 8.30 -9.68
C ALA A 94 -3.67 9.40 -9.55
N ALA A 95 -3.51 10.53 -10.26
CA ALA A 95 -4.54 11.55 -10.33
C ALA A 95 -5.81 11.03 -11.01
N GLU A 96 -5.66 10.34 -12.15
CA GLU A 96 -6.79 9.73 -12.88
C GLU A 96 -7.49 8.63 -12.05
N VAL A 97 -6.70 7.82 -11.33
CA VAL A 97 -7.23 6.82 -10.39
C VAL A 97 -8.04 7.48 -9.27
N ARG A 98 -7.56 8.58 -8.67
CA ARG A 98 -8.31 9.29 -7.62
C ARG A 98 -9.64 9.84 -8.09
N GLU A 99 -9.70 10.28 -9.34
CA GLU A 99 -10.90 10.83 -9.95
C GLU A 99 -11.93 9.74 -10.31
N ARG A 100 -11.45 8.57 -10.77
CA ARG A 100 -12.30 7.52 -11.33
C ARG A 100 -12.62 6.37 -10.40
N ALA A 101 -11.77 6.11 -9.39
CA ALA A 101 -11.96 4.97 -8.52
C ALA A 101 -13.13 5.17 -7.57
N ASP A 102 -14.02 4.17 -7.54
CA ASP A 102 -15.10 4.11 -6.56
C ASP A 102 -14.60 3.45 -5.27
N ILE A 103 -14.35 4.27 -4.24
CA ILE A 103 -13.84 3.78 -2.96
C ILE A 103 -14.78 2.77 -2.27
N VAL A 104 -16.09 2.85 -2.52
CA VAL A 104 -17.07 1.90 -1.98
C VAL A 104 -16.97 0.56 -2.71
N GLN A 105 -16.76 0.59 -4.03
CA GLN A 105 -16.50 -0.62 -4.81
C GLN A 105 -15.22 -1.31 -4.31
N VAL A 106 -14.12 -0.55 -4.12
CA VAL A 106 -12.83 -1.09 -3.64
C VAL A 106 -13.00 -1.81 -2.30
N LEU A 107 -13.73 -1.19 -1.35
CA LEU A 107 -14.02 -1.80 -0.05
C LEU A 107 -14.84 -3.09 -0.21
N THR A 108 -15.89 -3.03 -1.03
CA THR A 108 -16.81 -4.15 -1.24
C THR A 108 -16.11 -5.36 -1.86
N GLU A 109 -15.30 -5.13 -2.90
CA GLU A 109 -14.48 -6.17 -3.54
C GLU A 109 -13.41 -6.73 -2.61
N SER A 110 -12.94 -5.92 -1.65
CA SER A 110 -12.01 -6.37 -0.60
C SER A 110 -12.72 -7.11 0.55
N GLY A 111 -14.04 -7.36 0.46
CA GLY A 111 -14.81 -8.07 1.49
C GLY A 111 -15.29 -7.20 2.66
N HIS A 112 -15.22 -5.88 2.55
CA HIS A 112 -15.61 -4.95 3.59
C HIS A 112 -16.88 -4.20 3.21
N MET A 113 -18.01 -4.63 3.77
CA MET A 113 -19.30 -4.01 3.50
C MET A 113 -19.43 -2.66 4.20
N VAL A 114 -19.87 -1.67 3.44
CA VAL A 114 -20.34 -0.38 3.92
C VAL A 114 -21.72 -0.10 3.35
N TYR A 115 -22.54 0.66 4.06
CA TYR A 115 -23.89 1.02 3.67
C TYR A 115 -24.02 2.53 3.53
N SER A 116 -24.83 2.97 2.58
CA SER A 116 -25.13 4.39 2.41
C SER A 116 -25.87 4.89 3.65
N THR A 117 -25.45 6.02 4.18
CA THR A 117 -26.15 6.67 5.29
C THR A 117 -27.28 7.56 4.80
N ARG A 118 -27.47 7.67 3.48
CA ARG A 118 -28.24 8.72 2.79
C ARG A 118 -27.79 10.14 3.15
N GLY A 119 -26.62 10.28 3.77
CA GLY A 119 -26.00 11.54 4.12
C GLY A 119 -25.14 12.07 2.97
N TYR A 120 -24.89 13.37 2.99
CA TYR A 120 -24.05 14.05 2.02
C TYR A 120 -23.12 15.04 2.73
N SER A 121 -21.82 14.92 2.48
CA SER A 121 -20.82 15.84 3.01
C SER A 121 -20.71 17.06 2.11
N LYS A 122 -21.27 18.19 2.54
CA LYS A 122 -21.12 19.47 1.81
C LYS A 122 -19.66 19.88 1.66
N ARG A 123 -18.81 19.58 2.66
CA ARG A 123 -17.38 19.92 2.63
C ARG A 123 -16.61 19.14 1.56
N ARG A 124 -17.01 17.89 1.30
CA ARG A 124 -16.32 16.99 0.36
C ARG A 124 -17.05 16.84 -0.97
N GLU A 125 -18.24 17.40 -1.08
CA GLU A 125 -19.14 17.20 -2.22
C GLU A 125 -19.33 15.71 -2.56
N ALA A 126 -19.62 14.90 -1.53
CA ALA A 126 -19.60 13.45 -1.64
C ALA A 126 -20.70 12.78 -0.80
N GLU A 127 -21.22 11.67 -1.32
CA GLU A 127 -22.17 10.79 -0.60
C GLU A 127 -21.47 10.14 0.59
N GLU A 128 -22.16 10.08 1.71
CA GLU A 128 -21.64 9.47 2.93
C GLU A 128 -22.13 8.03 3.09
N TRP A 129 -21.16 7.18 3.43
CA TRP A 129 -21.30 5.76 3.69
C TRP A 129 -20.71 5.45 5.07
N ALA A 130 -21.18 4.39 5.71
CA ALA A 130 -20.69 3.94 7.00
C ALA A 130 -20.60 2.43 7.09
N GLY A 131 -19.79 1.93 8.03
CA GLY A 131 -19.71 0.49 8.30
C GLY A 131 -18.74 0.10 9.42
N PRO A 132 -18.49 -1.21 9.58
CA PRO A 132 -17.41 -1.72 10.42
C PRO A 132 -16.05 -1.27 9.86
N CYS A 133 -15.14 -0.87 10.74
CA CYS A 133 -13.78 -0.53 10.34
C CYS A 133 -12.99 -1.79 9.96
N PRO A 134 -12.33 -1.84 8.79
CA PRO A 134 -11.49 -2.99 8.42
C PRO A 134 -10.36 -3.30 9.42
N TRP A 135 -9.87 -2.28 10.14
CA TRP A 135 -8.71 -2.41 11.03
C TRP A 135 -9.07 -2.60 12.50
N CYS A 136 -10.20 -2.06 12.97
CA CYS A 136 -10.57 -2.11 14.39
C CYS A 136 -12.01 -2.57 14.65
N GLY A 137 -12.72 -3.01 13.62
CA GLY A 137 -14.12 -3.46 13.71
C GLY A 137 -15.11 -2.36 14.12
N GLY A 138 -16.13 -2.75 14.90
CA GLY A 138 -17.24 -1.89 15.29
C GLY A 138 -18.43 -1.99 14.32
N ARG A 139 -19.33 -1.01 14.37
CA ARG A 139 -20.59 -1.02 13.59
C ARG A 139 -20.69 0.12 12.57
N ASP A 140 -20.40 1.36 12.96
CA ASP A 140 -20.77 2.56 12.19
C ASP A 140 -19.77 3.73 12.29
N ARG A 141 -18.58 3.49 12.86
CA ARG A 141 -17.59 4.56 13.13
C ARG A 141 -16.61 4.78 11.98
N PHE A 142 -16.61 3.89 11.01
CA PHE A 142 -15.88 4.04 9.77
C PHE A 142 -16.77 4.79 8.78
N ARG A 143 -16.41 6.04 8.48
CA ARG A 143 -17.08 6.88 7.49
C ARG A 143 -16.31 6.80 6.19
N VAL A 144 -17.05 6.71 5.09
CA VAL A 144 -16.51 6.67 3.73
C VAL A 144 -17.26 7.71 2.92
N TRP A 145 -16.55 8.47 2.11
CA TRP A 145 -17.12 9.47 1.22
C TRP A 145 -16.85 9.08 -0.22
N ARG A 146 -17.93 8.92 -0.99
CA ARG A 146 -17.93 8.53 -2.40
C ARG A 146 -18.29 9.75 -3.24
N GLY A 147 -17.36 10.22 -4.07
CA GLY A 147 -17.52 11.44 -4.86
C GLY A 147 -16.17 12.02 -5.27
N ARG A 148 -16.14 13.31 -5.59
CA ARG A 148 -14.95 14.00 -6.12
C ARG A 148 -13.79 14.02 -5.12
N ASP A 149 -14.07 14.36 -3.86
CA ASP A 149 -13.10 14.27 -2.76
C ASP A 149 -13.34 12.97 -1.97
N SER A 150 -13.09 11.84 -2.64
CA SER A 150 -13.31 10.51 -2.05
C SER A 150 -12.28 10.22 -0.94
N GLY A 151 -12.75 9.53 0.10
CA GLY A 151 -11.87 9.16 1.20
C GLY A 151 -12.58 8.45 2.32
N TYR A 152 -11.83 8.12 3.37
CA TYR A 152 -12.35 7.42 4.53
C TYR A 152 -11.78 7.98 5.82
N TRP A 153 -12.48 7.72 6.92
CA TRP A 153 -12.01 8.02 8.27
C TRP A 153 -12.69 7.11 9.31
N CYS A 154 -11.88 6.51 10.18
CA CYS A 154 -12.35 5.82 11.37
C CYS A 154 -12.15 6.70 12.61
N ARG A 155 -13.25 7.00 13.31
CA ARG A 155 -13.23 7.80 14.53
C ARG A 155 -12.63 7.10 15.77
N GLN A 156 -12.55 5.75 15.77
CA GLN A 156 -11.85 5.01 16.83
C GLN A 156 -10.37 4.83 16.47
N CYS A 157 -10.18 4.29 15.27
CA CYS A 157 -8.93 3.99 14.61
C CYS A 157 -7.89 5.10 14.51
N GLY A 158 -8.39 6.29 14.18
CA GLY A 158 -7.61 7.32 13.51
C GLY A 158 -7.33 7.05 12.03
N MET A 159 -7.48 5.81 11.53
CA MET A 159 -7.25 5.46 10.12
C MET A 159 -8.04 6.35 9.18
N ALA A 160 -7.35 7.03 8.27
CA ALA A 160 -7.92 7.94 7.30
C ALA A 160 -7.08 7.97 6.01
N GLY A 161 -7.70 8.36 4.90
CA GLY A 161 -6.99 8.53 3.65
C GLY A 161 -7.89 8.62 2.42
N ASP A 162 -7.26 8.71 1.25
CA ASP A 162 -7.91 8.57 -0.05
C ASP A 162 -8.00 7.08 -0.46
N VAL A 163 -8.55 6.82 -1.65
CA VAL A 163 -8.67 5.45 -2.20
C VAL A 163 -7.32 4.74 -2.38
N ILE A 164 -6.23 5.46 -2.64
CA ILE A 164 -4.89 4.86 -2.78
C ILE A 164 -4.37 4.47 -1.39
N ALA A 165 -4.50 5.35 -0.40
CA ALA A 165 -4.17 5.04 0.98
C ALA A 165 -4.99 3.86 1.50
N LEU A 166 -6.26 3.75 1.11
CA LEU A 166 -7.09 2.59 1.46
C LEU A 166 -6.44 1.30 0.96
N VAL A 167 -6.16 1.21 -0.35
CA VAL A 167 -5.55 0.03 -0.97
C VAL A 167 -4.20 -0.31 -0.32
N ARG A 168 -3.37 0.68 -0.03
CA ARG A 168 -2.07 0.48 0.64
C ARG A 168 -2.18 -0.14 2.03
N ASN A 169 -3.27 0.10 2.73
CA ASN A 169 -3.48 -0.40 4.10
C ASN A 169 -4.38 -1.64 4.15
N LEU A 170 -5.01 -2.02 3.04
CA LEU A 170 -6.04 -3.05 2.99
C LEU A 170 -5.66 -4.24 2.10
N VAL A 171 -4.97 -4.00 0.99
CA VAL A 171 -4.69 -5.03 -0.03
C VAL A 171 -3.26 -5.54 0.10
N PRO A 172 -3.05 -6.83 0.38
CA PRO A 172 -1.71 -7.43 0.46
C PRO A 172 -0.92 -7.25 -0.84
N GLY A 173 0.36 -6.90 -0.73
CA GLY A 173 1.23 -6.65 -1.89
C GLY A 173 1.03 -5.27 -2.53
N CYS A 174 0.16 -4.44 -1.97
CA CYS A 174 -0.07 -3.06 -2.42
C CYS A 174 0.42 -2.01 -1.41
N GLU A 175 1.30 -2.34 -0.48
CA GLU A 175 1.71 -1.46 0.62
C GLU A 175 2.41 -0.17 0.13
N ASP A 176 3.00 -0.24 -1.06
CA ASP A 176 3.70 0.86 -1.73
C ASP A 176 2.83 1.58 -2.77
N PHE A 177 3.23 2.81 -3.10
CA PHE A 177 2.46 3.69 -3.99
C PHE A 177 2.23 3.10 -5.38
N TYR A 178 3.27 2.64 -6.08
CA TYR A 178 3.12 2.13 -7.45
C TYR A 178 2.31 0.83 -7.53
N PRO A 179 2.52 -0.18 -6.66
CA PRO A 179 1.64 -1.34 -6.61
C PRO A 179 0.18 -0.99 -6.34
N ALA A 180 -0.10 -0.07 -5.41
CA ALA A 180 -1.47 0.37 -5.12
C ALA A 180 -2.14 1.08 -6.30
N VAL A 181 -1.42 2.02 -6.94
CA VAL A 181 -1.92 2.70 -8.14
C VAL A 181 -2.11 1.70 -9.28
N GLY A 182 -1.20 0.73 -9.43
CA GLY A 182 -1.29 -0.31 -10.45
C GLY A 182 -2.46 -1.29 -10.21
N TYR A 183 -2.77 -1.60 -8.96
CA TYR A 183 -3.94 -2.40 -8.57
C TYR A 183 -5.23 -1.68 -8.99
N LEU A 184 -5.38 -0.42 -8.60
CA LEU A 184 -6.55 0.40 -8.95
C LEU A 184 -6.66 0.65 -10.46
N ALA A 185 -5.53 0.89 -11.14
CA ALA A 185 -5.51 1.04 -12.58
C ALA A 185 -6.02 -0.21 -13.30
N ARG A 186 -5.62 -1.41 -12.86
CA ARG A 186 -6.14 -2.67 -13.41
C ARG A 186 -7.64 -2.83 -13.19
N MET A 187 -8.14 -2.52 -12.00
CA MET A 187 -9.58 -2.50 -11.72
C MET A 187 -10.35 -1.55 -12.66
N LEU A 188 -9.75 -0.41 -13.00
CA LEU A 188 -10.34 0.60 -13.89
C LEU A 188 -10.08 0.35 -15.39
N GLY A 189 -9.34 -0.71 -15.75
CA GLY A 189 -8.94 -0.98 -17.14
C GLY A 189 -7.96 0.04 -17.72
N LEU A 190 -7.19 0.73 -16.87
CA LEU A 190 -6.21 1.75 -17.26
C LEU A 190 -4.84 1.15 -17.57
N PRO A 191 -4.15 1.63 -18.62
CA PRO A 191 -2.81 1.15 -18.96
C PRO A 191 -1.77 1.62 -17.93
N LEU A 192 -0.85 0.74 -17.57
CA LEU A 192 0.26 1.09 -16.68
C LEU A 192 1.35 1.89 -17.44
N PRO A 193 2.03 2.85 -16.78
CA PRO A 193 3.12 3.59 -17.39
C PRO A 193 4.31 2.68 -17.70
N THR A 194 4.68 2.62 -18.99
CA THR A 194 5.94 2.04 -19.47
C THR A 194 6.95 3.13 -19.78
N THR A 195 8.23 2.78 -19.87
CA THR A 195 9.31 3.72 -20.20
C THR A 195 9.05 4.47 -21.51
N GLN A 196 8.49 3.78 -22.52
CA GLN A 196 8.15 4.38 -23.82
C GLN A 196 6.97 5.37 -23.73
N ASN A 197 5.91 5.03 -22.98
CA ASN A 197 4.73 5.89 -22.80
C ASN A 197 5.05 7.16 -22.00
N ALA A 198 6.00 7.08 -21.06
CA ALA A 198 6.48 8.21 -20.27
C ALA A 198 7.24 9.25 -21.10
N GLN A 199 8.15 8.79 -21.98
CA GLN A 199 8.93 9.66 -22.86
C GLN A 199 8.05 10.41 -23.87
N ALA A 200 7.06 9.71 -24.48
CA ALA A 200 6.12 10.31 -25.42
C ALA A 200 5.21 11.39 -24.78
N ARG A 201 4.90 11.28 -23.49
CA ARG A 201 4.17 12.33 -22.76
C ARG A 201 5.03 13.55 -22.47
N ARG A 202 6.30 13.35 -22.11
CA ARG A 202 7.25 14.46 -21.83
C ARG A 202 7.57 15.26 -23.09
N SER A 203 7.70 14.60 -24.24
CA SER A 203 7.88 15.30 -25.53
C SER A 203 6.65 16.14 -25.89
N ARG A 204 5.43 15.66 -25.64
CA ARG A 204 4.19 16.45 -25.83
C ARG A 204 4.05 17.65 -24.87
N LYS A 205 4.51 17.53 -23.62
CA LYS A 205 4.51 18.63 -22.63
C LYS A 205 5.54 19.71 -22.96
N ARG A 206 6.63 19.38 -23.66
CA ARG A 206 7.56 20.37 -24.21
C ARG A 206 6.92 21.06 -25.41
N ARG A 207 6.13 22.10 -25.17
CA ARG A 207 5.88 23.12 -26.19
C ARG A 207 7.25 23.60 -26.71
N PRO A 208 7.50 23.70 -28.02
CA PRO A 208 8.73 24.34 -28.48
C PRO A 208 8.75 25.75 -27.89
N VAL A 209 9.80 26.05 -27.15
CA VAL A 209 10.08 27.43 -26.75
C VAL A 209 10.38 28.16 -28.05
N THR A 210 9.43 28.95 -28.55
CA THR A 210 9.70 29.87 -29.65
C THR A 210 10.80 30.81 -29.19
N ARG A 211 12.01 30.60 -29.70
CA ARG A 211 13.13 31.49 -29.45
C ARG A 211 12.87 32.74 -30.29
N ILE A 212 12.38 33.79 -29.65
CA ILE A 212 12.30 35.10 -30.30
C ILE A 212 13.74 35.60 -30.44
N VAL A 213 14.30 35.52 -31.65
CA VAL A 213 15.55 36.16 -32.00
C VAL A 213 15.20 37.28 -33.00
N GLY A 214 15.37 38.53 -32.59
CA GLY A 214 15.20 39.69 -33.48
C GLY A 214 13.77 40.02 -33.91
N GLY A 215 12.75 39.76 -33.07
CA GLY A 215 11.39 40.31 -33.26
C GLY A 215 10.55 39.71 -34.39
N LYS A 216 10.95 38.58 -34.99
CA LYS A 216 10.09 37.81 -35.91
C LYS A 216 9.93 36.37 -35.42
N VAL A 217 8.68 35.91 -35.34
CA VAL A 217 8.35 34.52 -35.04
C VAL A 217 8.53 33.73 -36.34
N VAL A 218 9.52 32.84 -36.37
CA VAL A 218 9.67 31.86 -37.46
C VAL A 218 9.24 30.50 -36.91
N ALA A 219 8.28 29.85 -37.58
CA ALA A 219 7.87 28.50 -37.24
C ALA A 219 9.01 27.53 -37.59
N ALA A 220 9.33 26.64 -36.64
CA ALA A 220 10.10 25.42 -36.88
C ALA A 220 9.13 24.24 -36.74
#